data_AF-A0A6J6S1Y0-F1
#
_entry.id   AF-A0A6J6S1Y0-F1
#
_cell.length_a   1.000
_cell.length_b   1.000
_cell.length_c   1.000
_cell.angle_alpha   90.00
_cell.angle_beta   90.00
_cell.angle_gamma   90.00
#
_symmetry.space_group_name_H-M   'P 1'
#
loop_
_entity.id
_entity.type
_entity.pdbx_description
1 polymer ?
#
loop_
_entity_poly.entity_id
_entity_poly.type
_entity_poly.pdbx_seq_one_letter_code
_entity_poly.pdbx_strand_id
1 'polypeptide(L)'
;MHASVRATPNADSSLRTILQNTHLGASTGPDTRGLQVPRPRVRRLWCISREPTTEPPLYGLDIETDTTVDGLDPTVAPIVGVAIVGPGVELVLDGSEYELLVALDRAVAALTPGVLVTWNGSGFDLPFLDDRARLIGVDLGLRITHDPSIALSRNPLLGHPGAYRGRWYHHRHLDGYRLYRSEIDPKSGLSCGLKSLARHFGLPIVEVERDRIHELDRDTLRRYVTSDAALARELVARRWSTAQHAIDPIS
;
A
#
# COMPACT_ATOMS: atom_id res chain seq x y z
N MET A 1 -4.76 51.20 -35.97
CA MET A 1 -4.81 50.14 -37.00
C MET A 1 -4.45 48.82 -36.34
N HIS A 2 -5.37 47.85 -36.47
CA HIS A 2 -5.29 46.41 -36.21
C HIS A 2 -4.81 45.85 -34.85
N ALA A 3 -5.80 45.28 -34.15
CA ALA A 3 -5.67 44.30 -33.07
C ALA A 3 -5.12 42.95 -33.58
N SER A 4 -4.48 42.18 -32.68
CA SER A 4 -4.55 40.72 -32.73
C SER A 4 -4.24 40.09 -31.37
N VAL A 5 -5.24 39.40 -30.83
CA VAL A 5 -5.15 38.42 -29.73
C VAL A 5 -4.61 37.12 -30.30
N ARG A 6 -3.60 36.50 -29.66
CA ARG A 6 -3.37 35.04 -29.78
C ARG A 6 -2.86 34.41 -28.49
N ALA A 7 -3.54 33.31 -28.15
CA ALA A 7 -3.24 32.36 -27.09
C ALA A 7 -1.93 31.59 -27.35
N THR A 8 -1.34 31.08 -26.28
CA THR A 8 -0.28 30.05 -26.29
C THR A 8 -0.60 28.94 -25.28
N PRO A 9 -0.06 27.72 -25.47
CA PRO A 9 -0.86 26.50 -25.49
C PRO A 9 -0.69 25.57 -24.28
N ASN A 10 -1.64 24.62 -24.19
CA ASN A 10 -1.68 23.43 -23.33
C ASN A 10 -0.32 22.80 -23.03
N ALA A 11 0.03 22.74 -21.76
CA ALA A 11 1.07 21.87 -21.22
C ALA A 11 0.51 20.46 -21.01
N ASP A 12 0.41 19.68 -22.08
CA ASP A 12 0.08 18.26 -22.02
C ASP A 12 0.87 17.49 -23.09
N SER A 13 2.18 17.34 -22.88
CA SER A 13 3.00 16.45 -23.74
C SER A 13 4.34 15.98 -23.14
N SER A 14 4.74 16.39 -21.94
CA SER A 14 6.08 16.06 -21.41
C SER A 14 6.14 14.85 -20.45
N LEU A 15 5.04 14.11 -20.25
CA LEU A 15 4.98 12.93 -19.36
C LEU A 15 5.25 11.58 -20.05
N ARG A 16 5.62 11.55 -21.34
CA ARG A 16 5.84 10.29 -22.08
C ARG A 16 7.30 9.84 -22.22
N THR A 17 8.29 10.60 -21.74
CA THR A 17 9.69 10.34 -22.11
C THR A 17 10.58 9.81 -20.98
N ILE A 18 10.12 9.70 -19.73
CA ILE A 18 11.00 9.34 -18.60
C ILE A 18 10.95 7.85 -18.20
N LEU A 19 10.06 7.02 -18.78
CA LEU A 19 9.96 5.59 -18.46
C LEU A 19 10.49 4.63 -19.54
N GLN A 20 11.35 5.08 -20.47
CA GLN A 20 11.81 4.24 -21.59
C GLN A 20 13.34 4.08 -21.78
N ASN A 21 14.20 4.74 -21.00
CA ASN A 21 15.65 4.70 -21.29
C ASN A 21 16.49 4.13 -20.14
N THR A 22 16.56 2.81 -20.06
CA THR A 22 17.73 2.07 -19.57
C THR A 22 17.88 0.81 -20.41
N HIS A 23 18.68 0.91 -21.48
CA HIS A 23 19.62 -0.12 -21.99
C HIS A 23 20.05 0.25 -23.42
N LEU A 24 21.20 0.91 -23.54
CA LEU A 24 22.01 0.93 -24.76
C LEU A 24 23.44 0.56 -24.40
N GLY A 25 23.93 -0.51 -25.00
CA GLY A 25 25.28 -1.03 -24.85
C GLY A 25 25.40 -2.41 -25.50
N ALA A 26 25.19 -2.48 -26.81
CA ALA A 26 25.47 -3.68 -27.59
C ALA A 26 26.91 -3.63 -28.10
N SER A 27 27.67 -4.71 -27.83
CA SER A 27 28.87 -5.08 -28.58
C SER A 27 28.76 -6.56 -28.98
N THR A 28 29.26 -6.85 -30.18
CA THR A 28 28.99 -7.99 -31.06
C THR A 28 29.74 -9.28 -30.72
N GLY A 29 29.07 -10.43 -30.79
CA GLY A 29 29.69 -11.78 -30.81
C GLY A 29 28.64 -12.92 -30.84
N PRO A 30 28.92 -14.10 -31.44
CA PRO A 30 27.89 -14.90 -32.12
C PRO A 30 27.23 -16.03 -31.29
N ASP A 31 25.99 -16.31 -31.70
CA ASP A 31 25.18 -17.55 -31.65
C ASP A 31 25.37 -18.56 -30.49
N THR A 32 24.41 -18.57 -29.56
CA THR A 32 24.02 -19.77 -28.80
C THR A 32 22.50 -19.81 -28.59
N ARG A 33 21.86 -20.87 -29.06
CA ARG A 33 20.48 -21.26 -28.72
C ARG A 33 20.31 -21.33 -27.20
N GLY A 34 19.40 -20.55 -26.64
CA GLY A 34 19.10 -20.51 -25.20
C GLY A 34 17.65 -20.08 -24.96
N LEU A 35 17.00 -20.74 -24.00
CA LEU A 35 15.58 -20.67 -23.71
C LEU A 35 15.05 -19.23 -23.53
N GLN A 36 13.91 -18.96 -24.16
CA GLN A 36 13.16 -17.72 -24.01
C GLN A 36 12.48 -17.67 -22.63
N VAL A 37 13.04 -16.89 -21.71
CA VAL A 37 12.40 -16.56 -20.43
C VAL A 37 11.22 -15.60 -20.69
N PRO A 38 10.00 -15.82 -20.16
CA PRO A 38 8.88 -14.92 -20.39
C PRO A 38 9.11 -13.58 -19.67
N ARG A 39 8.93 -12.47 -20.38
CA ARG A 39 8.91 -11.11 -19.82
C ARG A 39 7.69 -10.93 -18.89
N PRO A 40 7.77 -10.10 -17.83
CA PRO A 40 6.65 -9.84 -16.93
C PRO A 40 5.48 -9.22 -17.68
N ARG A 41 4.27 -9.79 -17.49
CA ARG A 41 3.03 -9.36 -18.14
C ARG A 41 2.38 -8.24 -17.34
N VAL A 42 2.51 -7.00 -17.79
CA VAL A 42 1.65 -5.90 -17.35
C VAL A 42 0.33 -6.00 -18.13
N ARG A 43 -0.74 -6.51 -17.50
CA ARG A 43 -2.08 -6.47 -18.09
C ARG A 43 -2.72 -5.11 -17.78
N ARG A 44 -2.74 -4.20 -18.76
CA ARG A 44 -3.62 -3.02 -18.75
C ARG A 44 -4.91 -3.37 -19.49
N LEU A 45 -6.03 -3.46 -18.78
CA LEU A 45 -7.37 -3.37 -19.38
C LEU A 45 -7.92 -1.99 -19.06
N TRP A 46 -8.10 -1.16 -20.09
CA TRP A 46 -8.87 0.08 -20.03
C TRP A 46 -10.22 -0.16 -20.72
N CYS A 47 -11.33 -0.05 -19.98
CA CYS A 47 -12.55 0.68 -20.37
C CYS A 47 -13.68 0.45 -19.33
N ILE A 48 -14.19 1.52 -18.73
CA ILE A 48 -15.56 2.06 -18.90
C ILE A 48 -15.70 3.18 -17.87
N SER A 49 -16.00 4.38 -18.37
CA SER A 49 -16.37 5.56 -17.61
C SER A 49 -17.55 5.24 -16.69
N ARG A 50 -17.34 5.24 -15.38
CA ARG A 50 -18.42 5.35 -14.40
C ARG A 50 -18.65 6.82 -14.11
N GLU A 51 -19.92 7.22 -14.03
CA GLU A 51 -20.38 8.45 -13.37
C GLU A 51 -19.54 8.73 -12.12
N PRO A 52 -19.17 9.98 -11.81
CA PRO A 52 -18.35 10.27 -10.64
C PRO A 52 -19.09 9.81 -9.39
N THR A 53 -18.59 8.74 -8.77
CA THR A 53 -19.03 8.35 -7.43
C THR A 53 -18.71 9.52 -6.50
N THR A 54 -19.70 9.96 -5.73
CA THR A 54 -19.53 11.00 -4.69
C THR A 54 -18.56 10.55 -3.59
N GLU A 55 -18.28 9.25 -3.52
CA GLU A 55 -17.37 8.65 -2.56
C GLU A 55 -15.92 8.64 -3.07
N PRO A 56 -14.94 8.98 -2.22
CA PRO A 56 -13.52 8.89 -2.59
C PRO A 56 -13.12 7.43 -2.86
N PRO A 57 -12.17 7.18 -3.78
CA PRO A 57 -11.66 5.84 -3.99
C PRO A 57 -10.95 5.33 -2.72
N LEU A 58 -11.19 4.07 -2.38
CA LEU A 58 -10.51 3.38 -1.28
C LEU A 58 -9.36 2.54 -1.84
N TYR A 59 -8.20 2.61 -1.21
CA TYR A 59 -7.01 1.86 -1.59
C TYR A 59 -6.55 1.06 -0.39
N GLY A 60 -6.69 -0.26 -0.43
CA GLY A 60 -6.09 -1.13 0.57
C GLY A 60 -4.59 -1.07 0.47
N LEU A 61 -3.90 -0.91 1.60
CA LEU A 61 -2.45 -0.92 1.72
C LEU A 61 -2.07 -1.94 2.80
N ASP A 62 -1.08 -2.78 2.51
CA ASP A 62 -0.52 -3.75 3.43
C ASP A 62 0.97 -3.96 3.13
N ILE A 63 1.75 -4.22 4.17
CA ILE A 63 3.20 -4.48 4.10
C ILE A 63 3.55 -5.83 4.72
N GLU A 64 4.57 -6.46 4.18
CA GLU A 64 5.18 -7.66 4.76
C GLU A 64 6.64 -7.37 5.10
N THR A 65 7.06 -7.84 6.27
CA THR A 65 8.41 -7.61 6.82
C THR A 65 9.15 -8.94 6.92
N ASP A 66 10.48 -8.85 6.81
CA ASP A 66 11.34 -10.03 7.00
C ASP A 66 11.23 -10.53 8.45
N THR A 67 10.98 -11.82 8.62
CA THR A 67 10.77 -12.47 9.92
C THR A 67 11.95 -13.31 10.39
N THR A 68 13.11 -13.21 9.74
CA THR A 68 14.31 -14.01 10.08
C THR A 68 14.80 -13.74 11.51
N VAL A 69 14.67 -12.49 11.98
CA VAL A 69 15.10 -12.08 13.33
C VAL A 69 13.89 -11.63 14.16
N ASP A 70 13.29 -10.49 13.81
CA ASP A 70 12.08 -9.97 14.42
C ASP A 70 11.35 -9.08 13.41
N GLY A 71 10.29 -9.61 12.79
CA GLY A 71 9.48 -8.87 11.81
C GLY A 71 8.73 -7.66 12.38
N LEU A 72 8.78 -7.45 13.70
CA LEU A 72 8.18 -6.31 14.37
C LEU A 72 9.21 -5.23 14.76
N ASP A 73 10.49 -5.43 14.48
CA ASP A 73 11.53 -4.44 14.77
C ASP A 73 12.04 -3.80 13.47
N PRO A 74 11.66 -2.54 13.18
CA PRO A 74 12.09 -1.85 11.97
C PRO A 74 13.59 -1.58 11.94
N THR A 75 14.34 -1.77 13.02
CA THR A 75 15.81 -1.63 12.98
C THR A 75 16.51 -2.82 12.34
N VAL A 76 15.87 -4.00 12.30
CA VAL A 76 16.47 -5.25 11.81
C VAL A 76 15.67 -5.93 10.70
N ALA A 77 14.36 -5.66 10.58
CA ALA A 77 13.51 -6.27 9.57
C ALA A 77 13.23 -5.34 8.38
N PRO A 78 13.78 -5.61 7.18
CA PRO A 78 13.39 -4.90 5.97
C PRO A 78 11.95 -5.22 5.57
N ILE A 79 11.33 -4.30 4.84
CA ILE A 79 10.08 -4.54 4.11
C ILE A 79 10.39 -5.37 2.87
N VAL A 80 9.75 -6.54 2.77
CA VAL A 80 9.97 -7.53 1.71
C VAL A 80 8.84 -7.59 0.69
N GLY A 81 7.67 -7.07 1.03
CA GLY A 81 6.51 -7.00 0.13
C GLY A 81 5.58 -5.86 0.51
N VAL A 82 4.96 -5.22 -0.49
CA VAL A 82 3.89 -4.23 -0.30
C VAL A 82 2.84 -4.40 -1.38
N ALA A 83 1.57 -4.27 -1.01
CA ALA A 83 0.48 -4.19 -1.97
C ALA A 83 -0.38 -2.94 -1.82
N ILE A 84 -0.85 -2.42 -2.96
CA ILE A 84 -1.96 -1.47 -3.03
C ILE A 84 -3.05 -2.04 -3.92
N VAL A 85 -4.27 -2.18 -3.38
CA VAL A 85 -5.43 -2.69 -4.12
C VAL A 85 -6.57 -1.67 -4.09
N GLY A 86 -7.09 -1.29 -5.26
CA GLY A 86 -8.14 -0.28 -5.36
C GLY A 86 -8.81 -0.19 -6.75
N PRO A 87 -9.63 0.83 -7.01
CA PRO A 87 -10.31 0.96 -8.30
C PRO A 87 -9.25 1.20 -9.39
N GLY A 88 -9.15 0.28 -10.34
CA GLY A 88 -8.19 0.37 -11.45
C GLY A 88 -6.73 0.19 -11.05
N VAL A 89 -6.44 -0.25 -9.82
CA VAL A 89 -5.07 -0.51 -9.35
C VAL A 89 -4.98 -1.82 -8.57
N GLU A 90 -4.01 -2.65 -8.96
CA GLU A 90 -3.50 -3.77 -8.19
C GLU A 90 -1.97 -3.71 -8.35
N LEU A 91 -1.32 -3.13 -7.37
CA LEU A 91 0.13 -2.95 -7.32
C LEU A 91 0.69 -3.91 -6.27
N VAL A 92 1.71 -4.67 -6.64
CA VAL A 92 2.40 -5.59 -5.74
C VAL A 92 3.89 -5.47 -6.00
N LEU A 93 4.62 -4.97 -5.01
CA LEU A 93 6.04 -4.69 -5.05
C LEU A 93 6.77 -5.65 -4.11
N ASP A 94 7.89 -6.19 -4.58
CA ASP A 94 8.84 -7.03 -3.83
C ASP A 94 10.26 -6.76 -4.37
N GLY A 95 11.28 -7.31 -3.69
CA GLY A 95 12.68 -7.19 -4.11
C GLY A 95 13.48 -6.26 -3.20
N SER A 96 14.35 -5.44 -3.78
CA SER A 96 15.17 -4.48 -3.03
C SER A 96 14.27 -3.49 -2.28
N GLU A 97 14.42 -3.40 -0.96
CA GLU A 97 13.60 -2.51 -0.12
C GLU A 97 13.67 -1.05 -0.59
N TYR A 98 14.85 -0.55 -0.97
CA TYR A 98 15.02 0.81 -1.47
C TYR A 98 14.21 1.04 -2.75
N GLU A 99 14.31 0.13 -3.73
CA GLU A 99 13.57 0.24 -5.00
C GLU A 99 12.07 0.10 -4.78
N LEU A 100 11.66 -0.80 -3.88
CA LEU A 100 10.29 -1.01 -3.47
C LEU A 100 9.70 0.26 -2.85
N LEU A 101 10.36 0.90 -1.88
CA LEU A 101 9.85 2.10 -1.23
C LEU A 101 9.79 3.30 -2.18
N VAL A 102 10.79 3.46 -3.05
CA VAL A 102 10.76 4.50 -4.10
C VAL A 102 9.61 4.26 -5.09
N ALA A 103 9.38 3.01 -5.50
CA ALA A 103 8.29 2.67 -6.40
C ALA A 103 6.91 2.84 -5.74
N LEU A 104 6.79 2.46 -4.46
CA LEU A 104 5.59 2.63 -3.65
C LEU A 104 5.23 4.11 -3.54
N ASP A 105 6.17 4.95 -3.12
CA ASP A 105 5.95 6.37 -2.93
C ASP A 105 5.50 7.06 -4.24
N ARG A 106 6.17 6.77 -5.35
CA ARG A 106 5.78 7.25 -6.68
C ARG A 106 4.38 6.78 -7.10
N ALA A 107 4.05 5.52 -6.81
CA ALA A 107 2.74 4.99 -7.13
C ALA A 107 1.65 5.70 -6.33
N VAL A 108 1.84 5.87 -5.01
CA VAL A 108 0.90 6.59 -4.15
C VAL A 108 0.72 8.03 -4.62
N ALA A 109 1.81 8.74 -4.97
CA ALA A 109 1.74 10.10 -5.51
C ALA A 109 0.91 10.20 -6.81
N ALA A 110 0.93 9.16 -7.65
CA ALA A 110 0.26 9.13 -8.94
C ALA A 110 -1.21 8.67 -8.87
N LEU A 111 -1.65 8.09 -7.76
CA LEU A 111 -3.04 7.68 -7.59
C LEU A 111 -3.98 8.88 -7.51
N THR A 112 -5.20 8.70 -8.02
CA THR A 112 -6.29 9.66 -7.77
C THR A 112 -6.47 9.84 -6.27
N PRO A 113 -6.54 11.09 -5.75
CA PRO A 113 -6.70 11.33 -4.32
C PRO A 113 -7.85 10.52 -3.71
N GLY A 114 -7.56 9.82 -2.61
CA GLY A 114 -8.50 8.91 -1.97
C GLY A 114 -8.19 8.63 -0.51
N VAL A 115 -8.55 7.44 -0.06
CA VAL A 115 -8.29 6.96 1.30
C VAL A 115 -7.46 5.69 1.24
N LEU A 116 -6.27 5.74 1.84
CA LEU A 116 -5.46 4.56 2.12
C LEU A 116 -6.04 3.84 3.33
N VAL A 117 -6.42 2.59 3.13
CA VAL A 117 -7.04 1.72 4.12
C VAL A 117 -6.05 0.65 4.54
N THR A 118 -5.74 0.58 5.82
CA THR A 118 -4.85 -0.45 6.40
C THR A 118 -5.61 -1.30 7.40
N TRP A 119 -4.97 -2.35 7.92
CA TRP A 119 -5.48 -3.10 9.06
C TRP A 119 -4.46 -3.08 10.21
N ASN A 120 -4.70 -2.25 11.22
CA ASN A 120 -3.75 -1.92 12.29
C ASN A 120 -2.55 -1.08 11.82
N GLY A 121 -2.67 -0.38 10.70
CA GLY A 121 -1.59 0.46 10.17
C GLY A 121 -1.25 1.66 11.03
N SER A 122 -2.17 2.14 11.87
CA SER A 122 -1.86 3.20 12.85
C SER A 122 -0.76 2.76 13.83
N GLY A 123 -0.74 1.47 14.18
CA GLY A 123 0.19 0.91 15.17
C GLY A 123 1.33 0.10 14.56
N PHE A 124 1.30 -0.16 13.25
CA PHE A 124 2.28 -1.00 12.57
C PHE A 124 2.73 -0.40 11.24
N ASP A 125 1.95 -0.52 10.17
CA ASP A 125 2.37 -0.21 8.80
C ASP A 125 2.96 1.20 8.64
N LEU A 126 2.26 2.22 9.16
CA LEU A 126 2.68 3.61 8.99
C LEU A 126 3.99 3.95 9.72
N PRO A 127 4.12 3.71 11.05
CA PRO A 127 5.40 3.93 11.73
C PRO A 127 6.53 3.03 11.18
N PHE A 128 6.24 1.78 10.78
CA PHE A 128 7.26 0.89 10.21
C PHE A 128 7.78 1.43 8.87
N LEU A 129 6.89 1.90 7.98
CA LEU A 129 7.27 2.55 6.72
C LEU A 129 8.11 3.81 6.94
N ASP A 130 7.73 4.66 7.91
CA ASP A 130 8.48 5.90 8.23
C ASP A 130 9.89 5.58 8.73
N ASP A 131 10.02 4.63 9.65
CA ASP A 131 11.30 4.21 10.22
C ASP A 131 12.21 3.58 9.17
N ARG A 132 11.70 2.61 8.40
CA ARG A 132 12.49 1.94 7.35
C ARG A 132 12.95 2.92 6.28
N ALA A 133 12.07 3.78 5.81
CA ALA A 133 12.41 4.79 4.82
C ALA A 133 13.52 5.73 5.33
N ARG A 134 13.43 6.18 6.59
CA ARG A 134 14.47 7.01 7.20
C ARG A 134 15.80 6.27 7.34
N LEU A 135 15.77 5.00 7.78
CA LEU A 135 16.97 4.19 7.99
C LEU A 135 17.73 3.95 6.68
N ILE A 136 17.03 3.78 5.56
CA ILE A 136 17.64 3.50 4.26
C ILE A 136 17.75 4.73 3.34
N GLY A 137 17.37 5.91 3.82
CA GLY A 137 17.50 7.18 3.10
C GLY A 137 16.52 7.37 1.93
N VAL A 138 15.28 6.88 2.07
CA VAL A 138 14.18 7.13 1.12
C VAL A 138 13.26 8.21 1.68
N ASP A 139 13.07 9.28 0.93
CA ASP A 139 12.09 10.32 1.28
C ASP A 139 10.69 9.88 0.84
N LEU A 140 9.80 9.62 1.80
CA LEU A 140 8.38 9.37 1.53
C LEU A 140 7.55 10.65 1.67
N GLY A 141 6.49 10.76 0.88
CA GLY A 141 5.41 11.72 1.10
C GLY A 141 4.49 11.38 2.29
N LEU A 142 4.81 10.32 3.03
CA LEU A 142 4.11 9.89 4.23
C LEU A 142 4.33 10.90 5.36
N ARG A 143 3.25 11.29 6.03
CA ARG A 143 3.26 12.13 7.22
C ARG A 143 2.46 11.44 8.31
N ILE A 144 3.10 11.19 9.43
CA ILE A 144 2.48 10.58 10.60
C ILE A 144 2.46 11.55 11.79
N THR A 145 1.45 11.44 12.64
CA THR A 145 1.32 12.21 13.88
C THR A 145 0.88 11.30 14.99
N HIS A 146 1.66 11.22 16.07
CA HIS A 146 1.32 10.41 17.23
C HIS A 146 -0.01 10.88 17.84
N ASP A 147 -0.90 9.93 18.12
CA ASP A 147 -2.17 10.19 18.79
C ASP A 147 -2.33 9.25 20.00
N PRO A 148 -2.15 9.76 21.23
CA PRO A 148 -2.24 8.96 22.45
C PRO A 148 -3.66 8.47 22.76
N SER A 149 -4.69 8.98 22.08
CA SER A 149 -6.07 8.49 22.21
C SER A 149 -6.29 7.15 21.50
N ILE A 150 -5.34 6.73 20.65
CA ILE A 150 -5.41 5.45 19.95
C ILE A 150 -4.85 4.35 20.86
N ALA A 151 -5.74 3.58 21.47
CA ALA A 151 -5.35 2.40 22.24
C ALA A 151 -4.81 1.30 21.30
N LEU A 152 -3.62 0.78 21.61
CA LEU A 152 -3.04 -0.36 20.92
C LEU A 152 -3.48 -1.67 21.58
N SER A 153 -3.64 -2.71 20.75
CA SER A 153 -3.92 -4.07 21.23
C SER A 153 -2.64 -4.85 21.58
N ARG A 154 -1.49 -4.33 21.17
CA ARG A 154 -0.14 -4.87 21.40
C ARG A 154 0.76 -3.74 21.90
N ASN A 155 1.96 -4.09 22.35
CA ASN A 155 2.98 -3.08 22.63
C ASN A 155 3.24 -2.24 21.37
N PRO A 156 3.52 -0.93 21.51
CA PRO A 156 4.00 -0.12 20.41
C PRO A 156 5.22 -0.75 19.72
N LEU A 157 5.42 -0.42 18.45
CA LEU A 157 6.70 -0.69 17.77
C LEU A 157 7.86 -0.12 18.59
N LEU A 158 9.00 -0.80 18.55
CA LEU A 158 10.20 -0.40 19.28
C LEU A 158 10.56 1.06 18.96
N GLY A 159 10.77 1.88 19.98
CA GLY A 159 11.08 3.30 19.81
C GLY A 159 9.89 4.24 19.62
N HIS A 160 8.66 3.72 19.53
CA HIS A 160 7.45 4.55 19.39
C HIS A 160 6.64 4.64 20.70
N PRO A 161 6.07 5.82 21.02
CA PRO A 161 5.22 6.01 22.21
C PRO A 161 3.80 5.41 22.08
N GLY A 162 3.35 5.06 20.88
CA GLY A 162 1.96 4.66 20.64
C GLY A 162 1.61 4.59 19.16
N ALA A 163 0.33 4.75 18.85
CA ALA A 163 -0.18 4.72 17.48
C ALA A 163 -0.18 6.12 16.82
N TYR A 164 -0.32 6.12 15.50
CA TYR A 164 -0.22 7.31 14.68
C TYR A 164 -1.44 7.47 13.79
N ARG A 165 -1.74 8.72 13.50
CA ARG A 165 -2.57 9.12 12.37
C ARG A 165 -1.71 9.38 11.16
N GLY A 166 -2.24 9.13 9.98
CA GLY A 166 -1.47 9.21 8.73
C GLY A 166 -2.13 10.06 7.65
N ARG A 167 -1.28 10.62 6.79
CA ARG A 167 -1.63 10.93 5.40
C ARG A 167 -0.44 10.65 4.51
N TRP A 168 -0.68 10.40 3.23
CA TRP A 168 0.39 10.24 2.25
C TRP A 168 0.04 11.04 1.00
N TYR A 169 0.80 12.10 0.74
CA TYR A 169 0.43 13.09 -0.28
C TYR A 169 -1.00 13.61 -0.10
N HIS A 170 -1.85 13.44 -1.11
CA HIS A 170 -3.25 13.84 -1.12
C HIS A 170 -4.20 12.75 -0.59
N HIS A 171 -3.66 11.63 -0.10
CA HIS A 171 -4.44 10.52 0.45
C HIS A 171 -4.55 10.63 1.95
N ARG A 172 -5.77 10.50 2.44
CA ARG A 172 -6.05 10.36 3.88
C ARG A 172 -5.88 8.89 4.28
N HIS A 173 -5.76 8.64 5.57
CA HIS A 173 -5.65 7.29 6.11
C HIS A 173 -6.92 6.88 6.87
N LEU A 174 -7.25 5.59 6.82
CA LEU A 174 -8.28 4.97 7.66
C LEU A 174 -7.77 3.59 8.10
N ASP A 175 -7.74 3.37 9.41
CA ASP A 175 -7.37 2.07 9.99
C ASP A 175 -8.61 1.21 10.23
N GLY A 176 -8.78 0.18 9.41
CA GLY A 176 -9.92 -0.73 9.46
C GLY A 176 -10.01 -1.52 10.77
N TYR A 177 -8.86 -1.82 11.41
CA TYR A 177 -8.84 -2.52 12.68
C TYR A 177 -9.58 -1.71 13.75
N ARG A 178 -9.33 -0.40 13.81
CA ARG A 178 -9.92 0.48 14.81
C ARG A 178 -11.43 0.61 14.63
N LEU A 179 -11.89 0.73 13.38
CA LEU A 179 -13.31 0.78 13.03
C LEU A 179 -14.07 -0.45 13.57
N TYR A 180 -13.52 -1.64 13.35
CA TYR A 180 -14.17 -2.87 13.79
C TYR A 180 -14.00 -3.12 15.29
N ARG A 181 -12.84 -2.76 15.86
CA ARG A 181 -12.54 -3.02 17.26
C ARG A 181 -13.48 -2.29 18.20
N SER A 182 -13.94 -1.09 17.84
CA SER A 182 -14.92 -0.32 18.63
C SER A 182 -16.30 -0.95 18.68
N GLU A 183 -16.60 -1.92 17.82
CA GLU A 183 -17.94 -2.47 17.67
C GLU A 183 -18.06 -3.95 18.00
N ILE A 184 -16.94 -4.68 17.95
CA ILE A 184 -16.92 -6.09 18.35
C ILE A 184 -17.15 -6.17 19.87
N ASP A 185 -18.25 -6.81 20.25
CA ASP A 185 -18.52 -7.17 21.65
C ASP A 185 -17.38 -8.07 22.16
N PRO A 186 -16.66 -7.68 23.22
CA PRO A 186 -15.62 -8.50 23.83
C PRO A 186 -16.09 -9.92 24.22
N LYS A 187 -17.40 -10.10 24.46
CA LYS A 187 -18.00 -11.40 24.83
C LYS A 187 -18.34 -12.28 23.62
N SER A 188 -18.27 -11.75 22.40
CA SER A 188 -18.63 -12.50 21.18
C SER A 188 -17.65 -13.62 20.83
N GLY A 189 -16.44 -13.61 21.41
CA GLY A 189 -15.36 -14.53 21.04
C GLY A 189 -14.79 -14.28 19.65
N LEU A 190 -15.29 -13.28 18.91
CA LEU A 190 -14.80 -12.92 17.59
C LEU A 190 -13.51 -12.10 17.70
N SER A 191 -12.42 -12.63 17.15
CA SER A 191 -11.17 -11.87 17.02
C SER A 191 -11.32 -10.76 15.97
N CYS A 192 -10.80 -9.57 16.30
CA CYS A 192 -10.73 -8.42 15.39
C CYS A 192 -9.53 -8.49 14.43
N GLY A 193 -8.87 -9.64 14.32
CA GLY A 193 -7.83 -9.86 13.30
C GLY A 193 -8.42 -9.86 11.89
N LEU A 194 -7.64 -9.37 10.91
CA LEU A 194 -8.05 -9.26 9.51
C LEU A 194 -8.65 -10.58 8.99
N LYS A 195 -7.91 -11.69 9.17
CA LYS A 195 -8.33 -13.03 8.74
C LYS A 195 -9.56 -13.54 9.45
N SER A 196 -9.70 -13.26 10.75
CA SER A 196 -10.86 -13.66 11.54
C SER A 196 -12.13 -12.98 11.06
N LEU A 197 -12.07 -11.66 10.80
CA LEU A 197 -13.22 -10.92 10.27
C LEU A 197 -13.50 -11.24 8.80
N ALA A 198 -12.48 -11.35 7.97
CA ALA A 198 -12.64 -11.80 6.59
C ALA A 198 -13.38 -13.14 6.52
N ARG A 199 -13.01 -14.10 7.39
CA ARG A 199 -13.64 -15.42 7.47
C ARG A 199 -15.10 -15.30 7.93
N HIS A 200 -15.36 -14.47 8.93
CA HIS A 200 -16.71 -14.19 9.42
C HIS A 200 -17.63 -13.66 8.31
N PHE A 201 -17.10 -12.82 7.41
CA PHE A 201 -17.84 -12.25 6.27
C PHE A 201 -17.78 -13.08 4.98
N GLY A 202 -17.20 -14.29 5.03
CA GLY A 202 -17.10 -15.18 3.86
C GLY A 202 -16.20 -14.66 2.75
N LEU A 203 -15.21 -13.83 3.07
CA LEU A 203 -14.25 -13.32 2.09
C LEU A 203 -13.16 -14.36 1.79
N PRO A 204 -12.64 -14.39 0.55
CA PRO A 204 -11.54 -15.29 0.20
C PRO A 204 -10.27 -14.85 0.94
N ILE A 205 -9.62 -15.81 1.60
CA ILE A 205 -8.42 -15.57 2.39
C ILE A 205 -7.27 -16.39 1.82
N VAL A 206 -6.10 -15.76 1.72
CA VAL A 206 -4.80 -16.44 1.66
C VAL A 206 -4.20 -16.47 3.07
N GLU A 207 -3.79 -17.63 3.57
CA GLU A 207 -3.09 -17.76 4.86
C GLU A 207 -1.70 -18.35 4.64
N VAL A 208 -0.76 -17.89 5.47
CA VAL A 208 0.63 -18.34 5.52
C VAL A 208 1.07 -18.46 6.98
N GLU A 209 2.19 -19.15 7.24
CA GLU A 209 2.82 -19.16 8.55
C GLU A 209 3.51 -17.81 8.79
N ARG A 210 2.90 -16.97 9.64
CA ARG A 210 3.33 -15.58 9.85
C ARG A 210 4.73 -15.43 10.44
N ASP A 211 5.23 -16.44 11.14
CA ASP A 211 6.58 -16.41 11.72
C ASP A 211 7.65 -16.86 10.70
N ARG A 212 7.24 -17.19 9.47
CA ARG A 212 8.08 -17.74 8.41
C ARG A 212 7.86 -17.03 7.07
N ILE A 213 7.50 -15.74 7.11
CA ILE A 213 7.38 -14.90 5.92
C ILE A 213 8.69 -14.92 5.10
N HIS A 214 9.84 -14.95 5.78
CA HIS A 214 11.17 -15.01 5.15
C HIS A 214 11.44 -16.31 4.36
N GLU A 215 10.63 -17.35 4.57
CA GLU A 215 10.75 -18.62 3.83
C GLU A 215 9.81 -18.72 2.63
N LEU A 216 8.87 -17.78 2.49
CA LEU A 216 7.89 -17.83 1.41
C LEU A 216 8.57 -17.60 0.06
N ASP A 217 8.14 -18.37 -0.93
CA ASP A 217 8.48 -18.05 -2.31
C ASP A 217 7.80 -16.73 -2.73
N ARG A 218 8.38 -16.08 -3.75
CA ARG A 218 7.92 -14.77 -4.21
C ARG A 218 6.46 -14.76 -4.62
N ASP A 219 5.97 -15.79 -5.31
CA ASP A 219 4.57 -15.81 -5.78
C ASP A 219 3.60 -15.96 -4.60
N THR A 220 3.97 -16.74 -3.58
CA THR A 220 3.20 -16.89 -2.36
C THR A 220 3.17 -15.59 -1.55
N LEU A 221 4.32 -14.93 -1.35
CA LEU A 221 4.39 -13.62 -0.69
C LEU A 221 3.50 -12.60 -1.41
N ARG A 222 3.62 -12.50 -2.74
CA ARG A 222 2.82 -11.58 -3.56
C ARG A 222 1.33 -11.83 -3.40
N ARG A 223 0.88 -13.08 -3.48
CA ARG A 223 -0.54 -13.43 -3.29
C ARG A 223 -1.04 -13.08 -1.89
N TYR A 224 -0.20 -13.31 -0.88
CA TYR A 224 -0.54 -13.05 0.51
C TYR A 224 -0.73 -11.56 0.77
N VAL A 225 0.29 -10.72 0.53
CA VAL A 225 0.21 -9.26 0.75
C VAL A 225 -0.91 -8.60 -0.08
N THR A 226 -1.14 -9.08 -1.31
CA THR A 226 -2.26 -8.60 -2.14
C THR A 226 -3.61 -8.95 -1.53
N SER A 227 -3.74 -10.16 -0.98
CA SER A 227 -4.95 -10.59 -0.29
C SER A 227 -5.22 -9.71 0.92
N ASP A 228 -4.21 -9.35 1.70
CA ASP A 228 -4.39 -8.60 2.95
C ASP A 228 -4.79 -7.15 2.65
N ALA A 229 -4.11 -6.50 1.71
CA ALA A 229 -4.52 -5.18 1.21
C ALA A 229 -5.96 -5.21 0.66
N ALA A 230 -6.32 -6.20 -0.14
CA ALA A 230 -7.68 -6.34 -0.68
C ALA A 230 -8.73 -6.52 0.42
N LEU A 231 -8.45 -7.36 1.42
CA LEU A 231 -9.35 -7.64 2.54
C LEU A 231 -9.55 -6.40 3.42
N ALA A 232 -8.48 -5.66 3.73
CA ALA A 232 -8.56 -4.44 4.52
C ALA A 232 -9.51 -3.43 3.85
N ARG A 233 -9.32 -3.21 2.55
CA ARG A 233 -10.18 -2.35 1.72
C ARG A 233 -11.63 -2.84 1.72
N GLU A 234 -11.86 -4.12 1.44
CA GLU A 234 -13.19 -4.70 1.27
C GLU A 234 -14.01 -4.63 2.57
N LEU A 235 -13.41 -4.92 3.72
CA LEU A 235 -14.08 -4.81 5.02
C LEU A 235 -14.52 -3.36 5.30
N VAL A 236 -13.66 -2.38 5.01
CA VAL A 236 -14.01 -0.96 5.19
C VAL A 236 -15.07 -0.52 4.18
N ALA A 237 -14.96 -0.93 2.92
CA ALA A 237 -15.91 -0.58 1.87
C ALA A 237 -17.34 -1.04 2.19
N ARG A 238 -17.49 -2.25 2.76
CA ARG A 238 -18.80 -2.79 3.23
C ARG A 238 -19.47 -1.93 4.28
N ARG A 239 -18.70 -1.06 4.94
CA ARG A 239 -19.14 -0.24 6.07
C ARG A 239 -18.97 1.24 5.83
N TRP A 240 -18.83 1.63 4.56
CA TRP A 240 -18.39 2.98 4.20
C TRP A 240 -19.21 4.10 4.84
N SER A 241 -20.53 3.93 4.94
CA SER A 241 -21.45 4.89 5.58
C SER A 241 -21.00 5.31 6.99
N THR A 242 -20.52 4.36 7.78
CA THR A 242 -19.95 4.61 9.12
C THR A 242 -18.45 4.91 9.03
N ALA A 243 -17.71 4.14 8.23
CA ALA A 243 -16.25 4.16 8.14
C ALA A 243 -15.69 5.53 7.75
N GLN A 244 -16.38 6.29 6.90
CA GLN A 244 -15.93 7.62 6.48
C GLN A 244 -15.69 8.60 7.64
N HIS A 245 -16.35 8.39 8.79
CA HIS A 245 -16.16 9.21 10.00
C HIS A 245 -14.91 8.80 10.81
N ALA A 246 -14.33 7.65 10.50
CA ALA A 246 -13.11 7.13 11.12
C ALA A 246 -11.84 7.45 10.31
N ILE A 247 -11.97 8.19 9.21
CA ILE A 247 -10.82 8.72 8.47
C ILE A 247 -10.02 9.63 9.40
N ASP A 248 -8.70 9.50 9.37
CA ASP A 248 -7.82 10.36 10.15
C ASP A 248 -8.07 11.84 9.79
N PRO A 249 -8.23 12.72 10.80
CA PRO A 249 -8.36 14.15 10.56
C PRO A 249 -7.14 14.66 9.79
N ILE A 250 -7.41 15.51 8.79
CA ILE A 250 -6.37 16.19 8.02
C ILE A 250 -5.71 17.21 8.95
N SER A 251 -4.42 17.02 9.25
CA SER A 251 -3.60 17.98 10.01
C SER A 251 -3.06 19.14 9.19
#